data_AF-A0A959AWV3-F1
#
_entry.id   AF-A0A959AWV3-F1
#
_cell.length_a   1.000
_cell.length_b   1.000
_cell.length_c   1.000
_cell.angle_alpha   90.00
_cell.angle_beta   90.00
_cell.angle_gamma   90.00
#
_symmetry.space_group_name_H-M   'P 1'
#
loop_
_entity.id
_entity.type
_entity.pdbx_description
1 polymer ?
#
loop_
_entity_poly.entity_id
_entity_poly.type
_entity_poly.pdbx_seq_one_letter_code
_entity_poly.pdbx_strand_id
1 'polypeptide(L)'
;MRTLFTFSLALCFSLIHAQNLYFPPLTGTEWARLEPEELGWCTDKVDSLIRFVEEKDSKAFIILKDGKIVVEEYFGTFTQDSIWYWASAGKSLMGMLIGLAQEDGRLSIEDPTSDYLGEGWTSCPAEEERRITIRHQISMSTGLDDSLEPPGGIDNCFDPECFQCLAEPGARWAYHNSAYRIVQDVMEEATGINKNVYTLTRLGNRIGMSGLWFNYIFYSRARDMARFGLLTLARGNWNGTAVLSDTAYFNAMTHSSQAVNPSYGYLWWLNGQSSFMLPGLQFSFNGSLLPEAPADLIAALGKNDQKIYVVPSRGLVVVRMGNAAGSIAPAASSFDNQLWQRIMRLECVTGVQGQVGYSPEIEFFPNPAGEVFTIKAPQAIQWLRLVDANGRLVKEEGGSGIGRQEFNLLGVPPGVYLVQVIMGQRMITKRLVISPQDH
;
A
#
# COMPACT_ATOMS: atom_id res chain seq x y z
N MET A 1 0.88 0.44 -66.22
CA MET A 1 0.20 0.35 -64.90
C MET A 1 0.15 -1.12 -64.52
N ARG A 2 0.74 -1.64 -63.43
CA ARG A 2 1.22 -1.10 -62.16
C ARG A 2 2.39 -1.97 -61.67
N THR A 3 3.45 -1.36 -61.19
CA THR A 3 4.58 -2.01 -60.52
C THR A 3 4.16 -2.28 -59.06
N LEU A 4 4.10 -3.54 -58.63
CA LEU A 4 3.85 -3.90 -57.23
C LEU A 4 5.18 -3.83 -56.45
N PHE A 5 5.28 -2.88 -55.52
CA PHE A 5 6.31 -2.84 -54.50
C PHE A 5 5.85 -3.68 -53.31
N THR A 6 6.50 -4.82 -53.07
CA THR A 6 6.37 -5.60 -51.83
C THR A 6 7.24 -4.96 -50.75
N PHE A 7 6.62 -4.25 -49.81
CA PHE A 7 7.26 -3.84 -48.55
C PHE A 7 7.32 -5.05 -47.61
N SER A 8 8.52 -5.56 -47.34
CA SER A 8 8.73 -6.50 -46.25
C SER A 8 8.85 -5.73 -44.94
N LEU A 9 7.83 -5.84 -44.09
CA LEU A 9 7.84 -5.29 -42.74
C LEU A 9 8.68 -6.22 -41.84
N ALA A 10 9.92 -5.83 -41.53
CA ALA A 10 10.72 -6.52 -40.55
C ALA A 10 10.15 -6.25 -39.15
N LEU A 11 9.39 -7.20 -38.60
CA LEU A 11 9.04 -7.20 -37.18
C LEU A 11 10.32 -7.46 -36.37
N CYS A 12 10.91 -6.40 -35.82
CA CYS A 12 11.83 -6.51 -34.70
C CYS A 12 11.05 -7.06 -33.50
N PHE A 13 11.13 -8.36 -33.26
CA PHE A 13 10.78 -8.93 -31.97
C PHE A 13 11.85 -8.47 -30.97
N SER A 14 11.53 -7.43 -30.20
CA SER A 14 12.23 -7.17 -28.95
C SER A 14 12.04 -8.39 -28.06
N LEU A 15 13.07 -9.21 -27.92
CA LEU A 15 13.14 -10.23 -26.87
C LEU A 15 13.05 -9.51 -25.53
N ILE A 16 11.84 -9.41 -24.98
CA ILE A 16 11.61 -9.03 -23.60
C ILE A 16 12.33 -10.09 -22.78
N HIS A 17 13.54 -9.78 -22.33
CA HIS A 17 14.19 -10.58 -21.31
C HIS A 17 13.35 -10.41 -20.05
N ALA A 18 12.49 -11.39 -19.77
CA ALA A 18 11.95 -11.54 -18.44
C ALA A 18 13.14 -11.58 -17.50
N GLN A 19 13.27 -10.56 -16.65
CA GLN A 19 14.30 -10.53 -15.63
C GLN A 19 14.07 -11.77 -14.77
N ASN A 20 15.02 -12.72 -14.79
CA ASN A 20 14.86 -13.96 -14.04
C ASN A 20 14.89 -13.63 -12.56
N LEU A 21 13.73 -13.65 -11.91
CA LEU A 21 13.61 -13.52 -10.46
C LEU A 21 14.45 -14.61 -9.79
N TYR A 22 15.20 -14.23 -8.76
CA TYR A 22 15.85 -15.18 -7.87
C TYR A 22 14.83 -15.72 -6.86
N PHE A 23 14.86 -17.02 -6.60
CA PHE A 23 14.09 -17.66 -5.54
C PHE A 23 15.07 -18.30 -4.55
N PRO A 24 14.98 -17.99 -3.24
CA PRO A 24 15.83 -18.65 -2.25
C PRO A 24 15.49 -20.14 -2.13
N PRO A 25 16.44 -20.98 -1.68
CA PRO A 25 16.15 -22.37 -1.34
C PRO A 25 14.99 -22.48 -0.35
N LEU A 26 14.22 -23.56 -0.47
CA LEU A 26 13.07 -23.84 0.41
C LEU A 26 13.49 -24.11 1.86
N THR A 27 14.73 -24.54 2.07
CA THR A 27 15.31 -24.88 3.37
C THR A 27 16.64 -24.17 3.58
N GLY A 28 17.00 -23.93 4.84
CA GLY A 28 18.23 -23.24 5.22
C GLY A 28 18.07 -21.72 5.27
N THR A 29 19.20 -21.03 5.43
CA THR A 29 19.27 -19.58 5.64
C THR A 29 19.96 -18.84 4.50
N GLU A 30 20.34 -19.54 3.44
CA GLU A 30 20.94 -18.90 2.27
C GLU A 30 19.90 -18.08 1.51
N TRP A 31 20.25 -16.83 1.22
CA TRP A 31 19.47 -15.94 0.35
C TRP A 31 20.45 -15.02 -0.35
N ALA A 32 20.48 -15.06 -1.68
CA ALA A 32 21.37 -14.23 -2.47
C ALA A 32 21.14 -12.73 -2.18
N ARG A 33 22.25 -11.98 -2.18
CA ARG A 33 22.29 -10.55 -1.93
C ARG A 33 22.69 -9.77 -3.18
N LEU A 34 22.35 -8.49 -3.20
CA LEU A 34 22.85 -7.48 -4.12
C LEU A 34 23.36 -6.32 -3.28
N GLU A 35 24.54 -5.81 -3.60
CA GLU A 35 25.03 -4.59 -2.97
C GLU A 35 24.25 -3.38 -3.52
N PRO A 36 23.90 -2.39 -2.69
CA PRO A 36 23.17 -1.20 -3.15
C PRO A 36 23.81 -0.50 -4.36
N GLU A 37 25.14 -0.50 -4.45
CA GLU A 37 25.91 0.13 -5.52
C GLU A 37 25.67 -0.57 -6.87
N GLU A 38 25.39 -1.88 -6.88
CA GLU A 38 25.02 -2.62 -8.11
C GLU A 38 23.69 -2.12 -8.71
N LEU A 39 22.85 -1.50 -7.88
CA LEU A 39 21.59 -0.88 -8.29
C LEU A 39 21.73 0.62 -8.57
N GLY A 40 22.96 1.16 -8.48
CA GLY A 40 23.20 2.59 -8.54
C GLY A 40 22.63 3.37 -7.35
N TRP A 41 22.34 2.70 -6.23
CA TRP A 41 21.88 3.35 -5.01
C TRP A 41 23.06 3.91 -4.22
N CYS A 42 22.90 5.10 -3.66
CA CYS A 42 23.94 5.67 -2.82
C CYS A 42 23.88 5.08 -1.42
N THR A 43 25.01 4.59 -0.94
CA THR A 43 25.17 3.99 0.38
C THR A 43 24.69 4.93 1.50
N ASP A 44 25.03 6.22 1.44
CA ASP A 44 24.61 7.22 2.44
C ASP A 44 23.08 7.40 2.53
N LYS A 45 22.38 7.26 1.40
CA LYS A 45 20.92 7.31 1.35
C LYS A 45 20.28 6.03 1.86
N VAL A 46 20.90 4.88 1.59
CA VAL A 46 20.48 3.59 2.17
C VAL A 46 20.67 3.60 3.68
N ASP A 47 21.82 4.07 4.18
CA ASP A 47 22.08 4.25 5.62
C ASP A 47 21.09 5.22 6.25
N SER A 48 20.74 6.31 5.56
CA SER A 48 19.70 7.23 6.02
C SER A 48 18.31 6.59 6.06
N LEU A 49 18.00 5.68 5.13
CA LEU A 49 16.75 4.93 5.13
C LEU A 49 16.72 3.92 6.29
N ILE A 50 17.81 3.21 6.54
CA ILE A 50 17.96 2.26 7.65
C ILE A 50 17.76 2.97 8.99
N ARG A 51 18.46 4.09 9.21
CA ARG A 51 18.27 4.91 10.42
C ARG A 51 16.83 5.39 10.59
N PHE A 52 16.20 5.84 9.50
CA PHE A 52 14.81 6.26 9.54
C PHE A 52 13.88 5.13 9.98
N VAL A 53 14.01 3.91 9.43
CA VAL A 53 13.12 2.81 9.83
C VAL A 53 13.40 2.34 11.27
N GLU A 54 14.64 2.43 11.74
CA GLU A 54 15.01 2.20 13.15
C GLU A 54 14.33 3.21 14.09
N GLU A 55 14.46 4.51 13.79
CA GLU A 55 13.81 5.62 14.52
C GLU A 55 12.28 5.50 14.53
N LYS A 56 11.72 4.72 13.60
CA LYS A 56 10.29 4.41 13.49
C LYS A 56 9.92 3.06 14.09
N ASP A 57 10.63 2.61 15.13
CA ASP A 57 10.33 1.40 15.91
C ASP A 57 10.20 0.12 15.07
N SER A 58 10.96 0.03 13.98
CA SER A 58 11.05 -1.22 13.22
C SER A 58 11.79 -2.28 14.03
N LYS A 59 11.38 -3.53 13.87
CA LYS A 59 12.03 -4.72 14.44
C LYS A 59 12.76 -5.53 13.39
N ALA A 60 12.18 -5.58 12.19
CA ALA A 60 12.82 -6.13 11.00
C ALA A 60 12.42 -5.30 9.77
N PHE A 61 13.38 -5.05 8.88
CA PHE A 61 13.15 -4.36 7.62
C PHE A 61 13.92 -5.06 6.50
N ILE A 62 13.23 -5.43 5.42
CA ILE A 62 13.81 -6.14 4.28
C ILE A 62 13.41 -5.44 2.99
N ILE A 63 14.38 -5.20 2.10
CA ILE A 63 14.15 -4.82 0.70
C ILE A 63 14.70 -5.92 -0.19
N LEU A 64 13.84 -6.49 -1.02
CA LEU A 64 14.23 -7.38 -2.11
C LEU A 64 14.20 -6.62 -3.44
N LYS A 65 15.19 -6.89 -4.29
CA LYS A 65 15.22 -6.51 -5.70
C LYS A 65 15.39 -7.78 -6.54
N ASP A 66 14.42 -8.04 -7.42
CA ASP A 66 14.34 -9.21 -8.29
C ASP A 66 14.54 -10.53 -7.50
N GLY A 67 13.98 -10.56 -6.29
CA GLY A 67 14.06 -11.69 -5.37
C GLY A 67 15.34 -11.79 -4.54
N LYS A 68 16.37 -10.98 -4.78
CA LYS A 68 17.60 -10.93 -3.97
C LYS A 68 17.49 -9.87 -2.86
N ILE A 69 18.13 -10.11 -1.71
CA ILE A 69 18.16 -9.16 -0.59
C ILE A 69 19.10 -8.01 -0.93
N VAL A 70 18.61 -6.77 -0.81
CA VAL A 70 19.44 -5.55 -0.90
C VAL A 70 19.65 -4.96 0.49
N VAL A 71 18.60 -4.94 1.31
CA VAL A 71 18.64 -4.50 2.70
C VAL A 71 17.97 -5.58 3.54
N GLU A 72 18.59 -5.94 4.65
CA GLU A 72 18.02 -6.82 5.66
C GLU A 72 18.57 -6.42 7.02
N GLU A 73 17.73 -5.76 7.81
CA GLU A 73 18.09 -5.24 9.12
C GLU A 73 17.15 -5.76 10.20
N TYR A 74 17.74 -6.05 11.36
CA TYR A 74 17.04 -6.48 12.58
C TYR A 74 17.47 -5.57 13.73
N PHE A 75 16.50 -4.99 14.43
CA PHE A 75 16.77 -3.92 15.40
C PHE A 75 16.51 -4.37 16.85
N GLY A 76 17.25 -3.78 17.79
CA GLY A 76 17.16 -4.12 19.21
C GLY A 76 17.57 -5.58 19.46
N THR A 77 16.66 -6.37 20.03
CA THR A 77 16.89 -7.80 20.31
C THR A 77 16.39 -8.73 19.20
N PHE A 78 15.83 -8.19 18.12
CA PHE A 78 15.36 -9.00 17.01
C PHE A 78 16.53 -9.60 16.23
N THR A 79 16.30 -10.80 15.74
CA THR A 79 17.20 -11.55 14.87
C THR A 79 16.43 -12.10 13.68
N GLN A 80 17.14 -12.68 12.72
CA GLN A 80 16.54 -13.36 11.57
C GLN A 80 15.50 -14.43 11.94
N ASP A 81 15.65 -15.05 13.12
CA ASP A 81 14.76 -16.12 13.60
C ASP A 81 13.65 -15.63 14.53
N SER A 82 13.59 -14.33 14.80
CA SER A 82 12.53 -13.75 15.62
C SER A 82 11.18 -13.81 14.91
N ILE A 83 10.14 -14.22 15.64
CA ILE A 83 8.77 -14.31 15.16
C ILE A 83 7.99 -13.06 15.59
N TRP A 84 7.19 -12.51 14.69
CA TRP A 84 6.30 -11.39 14.97
C TRP A 84 4.96 -11.54 14.25
N TYR A 85 3.94 -10.84 14.75
CA TYR A 85 2.60 -10.86 14.19
C TYR A 85 2.49 -9.98 12.95
N TRP A 86 1.64 -10.36 12.00
CA TRP A 86 1.38 -9.61 10.77
C TRP A 86 0.21 -8.63 10.89
N ALA A 87 -0.56 -8.72 11.98
CA ALA A 87 -1.83 -8.02 12.13
C ALA A 87 -2.70 -8.19 10.87
N SER A 88 -3.27 -7.11 10.34
CA SER A 88 -4.08 -7.15 9.13
C SER A 88 -3.30 -7.40 7.84
N ALA A 89 -1.96 -7.35 7.81
CA ALA A 89 -1.21 -7.80 6.62
C ALA A 89 -1.43 -9.30 6.35
N GLY A 90 -1.81 -10.08 7.37
CA GLY A 90 -2.23 -11.48 7.20
C GLY A 90 -3.51 -11.66 6.37
N LYS A 91 -4.35 -10.63 6.21
CA LYS A 91 -5.55 -10.71 5.35
C LYS A 91 -5.16 -11.03 3.91
N SER A 92 -4.10 -10.42 3.39
CA SER A 92 -3.61 -10.67 2.03
C SER A 92 -3.11 -12.10 1.84
N LEU A 93 -2.55 -12.72 2.89
CA LEU A 93 -2.22 -14.14 2.90
C LEU A 93 -3.50 -14.99 2.84
N MET A 94 -4.54 -14.65 3.61
CA MET A 94 -5.83 -15.35 3.53
C MET A 94 -6.47 -15.22 2.15
N GLY A 95 -6.37 -14.06 1.49
CA GLY A 95 -6.82 -13.87 0.10
C GLY A 95 -6.15 -14.85 -0.88
N MET A 96 -4.86 -15.12 -0.72
CA MET A 96 -4.17 -16.16 -1.48
C MET A 96 -4.68 -17.56 -1.14
N LEU A 97 -4.92 -17.87 0.14
CA LEU A 97 -5.41 -19.19 0.57
C LEU A 97 -6.83 -19.49 0.06
N ILE A 98 -7.72 -18.49 0.00
CA ILE A 98 -9.04 -18.61 -0.63
C ILE A 98 -8.90 -18.92 -2.12
N GLY A 99 -7.98 -18.25 -2.82
CA GLY A 99 -7.69 -18.56 -4.23
C GLY A 99 -7.20 -19.98 -4.44
N LEU A 100 -6.33 -20.46 -3.55
CA LEU A 100 -5.87 -21.86 -3.56
C LEU A 100 -7.00 -22.84 -3.27
N ALA A 101 -7.89 -22.53 -2.32
CA ALA A 101 -9.06 -23.36 -2.02
C ALA A 101 -10.04 -23.41 -3.21
N GLN A 102 -10.19 -22.29 -3.93
CA GLN A 102 -10.96 -22.26 -5.17
C GLN A 102 -10.33 -23.12 -6.27
N GLU A 103 -9.02 -22.97 -6.49
CA GLU A 103 -8.28 -23.78 -7.46
C GLU A 103 -8.36 -25.28 -7.13
N ASP A 104 -8.34 -25.63 -5.84
CA ASP A 104 -8.50 -27.01 -5.37
C ASP A 104 -9.94 -27.52 -5.48
N GLY A 105 -10.88 -26.71 -5.99
CA GLY A 105 -12.30 -27.04 -6.18
C GLY A 105 -13.06 -27.23 -4.86
N ARG A 106 -12.59 -26.60 -3.78
CA ARG A 106 -13.17 -26.70 -2.43
C ARG A 106 -14.23 -25.65 -2.15
N LEU A 107 -14.11 -24.50 -2.82
CA LEU A 107 -15.09 -23.44 -2.79
C LEU A 107 -15.10 -22.69 -4.13
N SER A 108 -16.13 -21.90 -4.37
CA SER A 108 -16.11 -20.83 -5.35
C SER A 108 -16.35 -19.51 -4.62
N ILE A 109 -15.64 -18.45 -5.01
CA ILE A 109 -15.89 -17.14 -4.36
C ILE A 109 -17.29 -16.58 -4.63
N GLU A 110 -18.02 -17.12 -5.62
CA GLU A 110 -19.42 -16.77 -5.86
C GLU A 110 -20.39 -17.48 -4.91
N ASP A 111 -19.92 -18.46 -4.16
CA ASP A 111 -20.79 -19.23 -3.29
C ASP A 111 -21.27 -18.35 -2.13
N PRO A 112 -22.56 -18.47 -1.74
CA PRO A 112 -23.05 -17.91 -0.50
C PRO A 112 -22.20 -18.36 0.69
N THR A 113 -21.89 -17.44 1.60
CA THR A 113 -21.17 -17.78 2.85
C THR A 113 -21.96 -18.82 3.67
N SER A 114 -23.29 -18.79 3.59
CA SER A 114 -24.19 -19.74 4.24
C SER A 114 -24.04 -21.19 3.75
N ASP A 115 -23.50 -21.42 2.56
CA ASP A 115 -23.30 -22.79 2.05
C ASP A 115 -22.25 -23.55 2.88
N TYR A 116 -21.39 -22.81 3.59
CA TYR A 116 -20.34 -23.36 4.45
C TYR A 116 -20.72 -23.26 5.92
N LEU A 117 -21.24 -22.11 6.38
CA LEU A 117 -21.49 -21.90 7.81
C LEU A 117 -22.88 -22.32 8.27
N GLY A 118 -23.77 -22.64 7.33
CA GLY A 118 -25.20 -22.79 7.58
C GLY A 118 -25.94 -21.45 7.58
N GLU A 119 -27.26 -21.53 7.64
CA GLU A 119 -28.14 -20.35 7.76
C GLU A 119 -28.14 -19.78 9.18
N GLY A 120 -28.37 -18.47 9.31
CA GLY A 120 -28.43 -17.77 10.58
C GLY A 120 -27.07 -17.40 11.17
N TRP A 121 -26.02 -17.36 10.33
CA TRP A 121 -24.71 -16.84 10.73
C TRP A 121 -24.70 -15.30 10.85
N THR A 122 -25.76 -14.65 10.36
CA THR A 122 -26.05 -13.22 10.52
C THR A 122 -27.42 -12.98 11.15
N SER A 123 -27.70 -11.74 11.53
CA SER A 123 -29.06 -11.27 11.88
C SER A 123 -29.85 -10.76 10.68
N CYS A 124 -29.35 -10.97 9.46
CA CYS A 124 -30.05 -10.55 8.26
C CYS A 124 -31.27 -11.46 7.98
N PRO A 125 -32.28 -10.97 7.24
CA PRO A 125 -33.27 -11.86 6.65
C PRO A 125 -32.60 -12.94 5.80
N ALA A 126 -33.12 -14.17 5.82
CA ALA A 126 -32.49 -15.32 5.16
C ALA A 126 -32.19 -15.09 3.66
N GLU A 127 -33.07 -14.39 2.94
CA GLU A 127 -32.83 -14.03 1.53
C GLU A 127 -31.70 -13.02 1.34
N GLU A 128 -31.45 -12.14 2.32
CA GLU A 128 -30.33 -11.20 2.28
C GLU A 128 -29.02 -11.89 2.67
N GLU A 129 -29.05 -12.74 3.71
CA GLU A 129 -27.90 -13.54 4.13
C GLU A 129 -27.37 -14.40 2.99
N ARG A 130 -28.26 -15.08 2.25
CA ARG A 130 -27.91 -15.92 1.08
C ARG A 130 -27.26 -15.15 -0.06
N ARG A 131 -27.37 -13.81 -0.11
CA ARG A 131 -26.70 -12.98 -1.13
C ARG A 131 -25.29 -12.55 -0.73
N ILE A 132 -24.89 -12.76 0.53
CA ILE A 132 -23.52 -12.51 0.97
C ILE A 132 -22.66 -13.69 0.52
N THR A 133 -21.68 -13.42 -0.33
CA THR A 133 -20.78 -14.43 -0.90
C THR A 133 -19.39 -14.27 -0.33
N ILE A 134 -18.56 -15.29 -0.52
CA ILE A 134 -17.15 -15.25 -0.15
C ILE A 134 -16.43 -14.08 -0.84
N ARG A 135 -16.76 -13.78 -2.12
CA ARG A 135 -16.26 -12.60 -2.85
C ARG A 135 -16.53 -11.33 -2.05
N HIS A 136 -17.75 -11.14 -1.55
CA HIS A 136 -18.11 -9.96 -0.77
C HIS A 136 -17.29 -9.83 0.52
N GLN A 137 -16.93 -10.94 1.17
CA GLN A 137 -16.07 -10.93 2.36
C GLN A 137 -14.63 -10.51 2.01
N ILE A 138 -14.03 -11.08 0.96
CA ILE A 138 -12.64 -10.79 0.58
C ILE A 138 -12.48 -9.43 -0.11
N SER A 139 -13.53 -8.86 -0.70
CA SER A 139 -13.53 -7.49 -1.25
C SER A 139 -13.98 -6.41 -0.26
N MET A 140 -14.27 -6.77 0.99
CA MET A 140 -14.75 -5.85 2.04
C MET A 140 -16.05 -5.14 1.65
N SER A 141 -16.98 -5.87 1.02
CA SER A 141 -18.24 -5.35 0.50
C SER A 141 -19.43 -6.23 0.86
N THR A 142 -19.47 -6.77 2.07
CA THR A 142 -20.56 -7.63 2.56
C THR A 142 -21.89 -6.89 2.73
N GLY A 143 -21.85 -5.56 2.87
CA GLY A 143 -23.04 -4.77 3.22
C GLY A 143 -23.41 -4.84 4.71
N LEU A 144 -22.66 -5.60 5.51
CA LEU A 144 -22.86 -5.69 6.97
C LEU A 144 -22.42 -4.40 7.67
N ASP A 145 -23.05 -4.10 8.80
CA ASP A 145 -22.75 -2.95 9.64
C ASP A 145 -21.43 -3.12 10.41
N ASP A 146 -20.38 -2.40 10.01
CA ASP A 146 -19.08 -2.36 10.70
C ASP A 146 -19.06 -1.40 11.88
N SER A 147 -20.11 -0.61 12.12
CA SER A 147 -20.22 0.27 13.30
C SER A 147 -20.51 -0.49 14.60
N LEU A 148 -20.94 -1.75 14.47
CA LEU A 148 -21.14 -2.68 15.58
C LEU A 148 -19.82 -3.25 16.09
N GLU A 149 -18.71 -3.08 15.35
CA GLU A 149 -17.37 -3.39 15.85
C GLU A 149 -16.86 -2.27 16.76
N PRO A 150 -16.24 -2.59 17.91
CA PRO A 150 -15.54 -1.59 18.71
C PRO A 150 -14.45 -0.89 17.86
N PRO A 151 -14.37 0.46 17.86
CA PRO A 151 -13.33 1.17 17.12
C PRO A 151 -11.92 0.72 17.53
N GLY A 152 -11.19 0.13 16.58
CA GLY A 152 -9.82 -0.39 16.82
C GLY A 152 -9.74 -1.72 17.59
N GLY A 153 -10.88 -2.40 17.75
CA GLY A 153 -11.11 -3.53 18.65
C GLY A 153 -10.33 -4.79 18.33
N ILE A 154 -9.61 -5.27 19.34
CA ILE A 154 -9.09 -6.64 19.42
C ILE A 154 -10.24 -7.59 19.82
N ASP A 155 -11.32 -7.03 20.37
CA ASP A 155 -12.58 -7.68 20.70
C ASP A 155 -13.39 -7.88 19.41
N ASN A 156 -13.50 -9.13 19.00
CA ASN A 156 -14.25 -9.53 17.82
C ASN A 156 -15.53 -10.17 18.31
N CYS A 157 -16.62 -9.90 17.61
CA CYS A 157 -17.88 -10.56 17.83
C CYS A 157 -18.18 -11.47 16.64
N PHE A 158 -18.50 -12.72 16.93
CA PHE A 158 -18.83 -13.73 15.93
C PHE A 158 -20.26 -14.25 16.09
N ASP A 159 -21.00 -13.72 17.07
CA ASP A 159 -22.41 -14.05 17.25
C ASP A 159 -23.23 -13.37 16.13
N PRO A 160 -24.31 -14.00 15.65
CA PRO A 160 -25.13 -13.47 14.56
C PRO A 160 -25.62 -12.04 14.79
N GLU A 161 -25.84 -11.63 16.04
CA GLU A 161 -26.29 -10.29 16.46
C GLU A 161 -25.31 -9.17 16.06
N CYS A 162 -24.05 -9.53 15.83
CA CYS A 162 -22.99 -8.61 15.41
C CYS A 162 -22.89 -8.46 13.89
N PHE A 163 -23.59 -9.28 13.12
CA PHE A 163 -23.66 -9.20 11.67
C PHE A 163 -25.06 -8.75 11.24
N GLN A 164 -25.31 -7.44 11.36
CA GLN A 164 -26.56 -6.83 10.91
C GLN A 164 -26.40 -6.30 9.49
N CYS A 165 -27.41 -6.47 8.65
CA CYS A 165 -27.43 -5.93 7.30
C CYS A 165 -27.69 -4.42 7.33
N LEU A 166 -26.79 -3.66 6.69
CA LEU A 166 -26.88 -2.19 6.58
C LEU A 166 -27.07 -1.75 5.12
N ALA A 167 -26.54 -2.50 4.17
CA ALA A 167 -26.63 -2.25 2.75
C ALA A 167 -26.65 -3.57 1.97
N GLU A 168 -27.06 -3.48 0.71
CA GLU A 168 -26.96 -4.58 -0.24
C GLU A 168 -25.50 -5.06 -0.41
N PRO A 169 -25.23 -6.38 -0.46
CA PRO A 169 -23.90 -6.89 -0.75
C PRO A 169 -23.36 -6.30 -2.07
N GLY A 170 -22.10 -5.84 -2.03
CA GLY A 170 -21.44 -5.15 -3.14
C GLY A 170 -21.77 -3.66 -3.30
N ALA A 171 -22.85 -3.15 -2.68
CA ALA A 171 -23.25 -1.74 -2.80
C ALA A 171 -22.48 -0.80 -1.85
N ARG A 172 -21.78 -1.35 -0.86
CA ARG A 172 -21.06 -0.61 0.18
C ARG A 172 -19.69 -1.24 0.42
N TRP A 173 -18.65 -0.42 0.50
CA TRP A 173 -17.34 -0.86 0.97
C TRP A 173 -17.14 -0.45 2.42
N ALA A 174 -16.74 -1.42 3.25
CA ALA A 174 -16.45 -1.22 4.66
C ALA A 174 -15.41 -2.22 5.14
N TYR A 175 -14.38 -1.69 5.80
CA TYR A 175 -13.29 -2.50 6.33
C TYR A 175 -13.71 -3.18 7.64
N HIS A 176 -14.33 -4.34 7.52
CA HIS A 176 -15.00 -5.05 8.60
C HIS A 176 -14.16 -6.26 9.05
N ASN A 177 -13.60 -6.25 10.27
CA ASN A 177 -12.66 -7.28 10.70
C ASN A 177 -13.32 -8.63 10.98
N SER A 178 -14.47 -8.65 11.63
CA SER A 178 -15.21 -9.85 12.03
C SER A 178 -15.77 -10.55 10.80
N ALA A 179 -16.37 -9.80 9.86
CA ALA A 179 -16.81 -10.33 8.57
C ALA A 179 -15.66 -10.94 7.75
N TYR A 180 -14.46 -10.34 7.78
CA TYR A 180 -13.25 -10.96 7.21
C TYR A 180 -12.85 -12.23 7.94
N ARG A 181 -12.83 -12.24 9.28
CA ARG A 181 -12.33 -13.39 10.05
C ARG A 181 -13.17 -14.63 9.84
N ILE A 182 -14.48 -14.47 9.63
CA ILE A 182 -15.37 -15.55 9.23
C ILE A 182 -14.91 -16.26 7.96
N VAL A 183 -14.29 -15.56 7.01
CA VAL A 183 -13.77 -16.21 5.79
C VAL A 183 -12.69 -17.26 6.07
N GLN A 184 -12.00 -17.15 7.22
CA GLN A 184 -11.05 -18.18 7.66
C GLN A 184 -11.77 -19.47 8.05
N ASP A 185 -12.94 -19.35 8.69
CA ASP A 185 -13.76 -20.48 9.12
C ASP A 185 -14.45 -21.12 7.91
N VAL A 186 -14.94 -20.31 6.96
CA VAL A 186 -15.42 -20.78 5.65
C VAL A 186 -14.36 -21.61 4.94
N MET A 187 -13.11 -21.15 4.92
CA MET A 187 -12.01 -21.89 4.29
C MET A 187 -11.74 -23.23 4.99
N GLU A 188 -11.75 -23.27 6.32
CA GLU A 188 -11.55 -24.51 7.07
C GLU A 188 -12.68 -25.51 6.81
N GLU A 189 -13.93 -25.04 6.75
CA GLU A 189 -15.09 -25.88 6.46
C GLU A 189 -15.08 -26.39 5.01
N ALA A 190 -14.89 -25.50 4.03
CA ALA A 190 -14.80 -25.84 2.61
C ALA A 190 -13.73 -26.89 2.31
N THR A 191 -12.57 -26.75 2.97
CA THR A 191 -11.44 -27.66 2.74
C THR A 191 -11.49 -28.91 3.62
N GLY A 192 -12.22 -28.86 4.74
CA GLY A 192 -12.15 -29.86 5.81
C GLY A 192 -10.78 -29.90 6.51
N ILE A 193 -9.95 -28.87 6.35
CA ILE A 193 -8.56 -28.84 6.81
C ILE A 193 -8.34 -27.59 7.64
N ASN A 194 -7.71 -27.75 8.81
CA ASN A 194 -7.30 -26.62 9.65
C ASN A 194 -6.37 -25.65 8.89
N LYS A 195 -6.59 -24.33 9.05
CA LYS A 195 -5.89 -23.27 8.33
C LYS A 195 -4.37 -23.28 8.50
N ASN A 196 -3.84 -23.73 9.65
CA ASN A 196 -2.39 -23.87 9.82
C ASN A 196 -1.83 -24.97 8.92
N VAL A 197 -2.50 -26.13 8.89
CA VAL A 197 -2.12 -27.26 8.04
C VAL A 197 -2.30 -26.89 6.57
N TYR A 198 -3.40 -26.25 6.21
CA TYR A 198 -3.67 -25.80 4.84
C TYR A 198 -2.62 -24.80 4.37
N THR A 199 -2.32 -23.76 5.18
CA THR A 199 -1.27 -22.77 4.88
C THR A 199 0.08 -23.44 4.67
N LEU A 200 0.48 -24.34 5.57
CA LEU A 200 1.78 -25.01 5.45
C LEU A 200 1.85 -25.91 4.21
N THR A 201 0.84 -26.76 4.00
CA THR A 201 0.87 -27.78 2.95
C THR A 201 0.65 -27.20 1.55
N ARG A 202 -0.27 -26.23 1.41
CA ARG A 202 -0.60 -25.65 0.11
C ARG A 202 0.30 -24.50 -0.31
N LEU A 203 0.88 -23.78 0.65
CA LEU A 203 1.71 -22.61 0.36
C LEU A 203 3.11 -22.73 0.96
N GLY A 204 3.21 -22.92 2.28
CA GLY A 204 4.47 -22.88 3.03
C GLY A 204 5.55 -23.79 2.48
N ASN A 205 5.25 -25.08 2.31
CA ASN A 205 6.15 -26.09 1.78
C ASN A 205 6.60 -25.81 0.34
N ARG A 206 5.81 -25.07 -0.44
CA ARG A 206 6.11 -24.76 -1.85
C ARG A 206 7.03 -23.56 -2.02
N ILE A 207 7.09 -22.66 -1.02
CA ILE A 207 7.90 -21.43 -1.08
C ILE A 207 8.96 -21.34 0.03
N GLY A 208 9.03 -22.34 0.92
CA GLY A 208 9.92 -22.34 2.08
C GLY A 208 9.49 -21.34 3.16
N MET A 209 8.17 -21.07 3.25
CA MET A 209 7.58 -20.18 4.24
C MET A 209 7.04 -20.98 5.42
N SER A 210 7.38 -20.56 6.63
CA SER A 210 6.85 -21.07 7.89
C SER A 210 6.07 -20.01 8.65
N GLY A 211 5.13 -20.42 9.49
CA GLY A 211 4.40 -19.52 10.37
C GLY A 211 3.21 -20.20 11.03
N LEU A 212 2.46 -19.43 11.82
CA LEU A 212 1.33 -19.93 12.59
C LEU A 212 0.21 -18.88 12.63
N TRP A 213 -1.00 -19.31 12.32
CA TRP A 213 -2.25 -18.63 12.67
C TRP A 213 -2.56 -18.88 14.14
N PHE A 214 -2.60 -17.81 14.92
CA PHE A 214 -3.01 -17.81 16.32
C PHE A 214 -3.99 -16.65 16.54
N ASN A 215 -5.18 -16.94 17.08
CA ASN A 215 -6.27 -15.97 17.27
C ASN A 215 -6.54 -15.13 15.99
N TYR A 216 -6.69 -15.82 14.85
CA TYR A 216 -6.96 -15.23 13.52
C TYR A 216 -5.84 -14.32 12.95
N ILE A 217 -4.70 -14.22 13.62
CA ILE A 217 -3.55 -13.43 13.22
C ILE A 217 -2.41 -14.38 12.84
N PHE A 218 -1.75 -14.10 11.71
CA PHE A 218 -0.59 -14.87 11.28
C PHE A 218 0.70 -14.32 11.91
N TYR A 219 1.58 -15.24 12.31
CA TYR A 219 2.88 -14.97 12.91
C TYR A 219 3.96 -15.69 12.11
N SER A 220 5.06 -15.00 11.81
CA SER A 220 6.22 -15.61 11.13
C SER A 220 7.50 -14.81 11.37
N ARG A 221 8.61 -15.25 10.77
CA ARG A 221 9.83 -14.42 10.64
C ARG A 221 9.66 -13.41 9.51
N ALA A 222 10.50 -12.37 9.50
CA ALA A 222 10.51 -11.36 8.45
C ALA A 222 10.80 -11.95 7.05
N ARG A 223 11.72 -12.91 6.98
CA ARG A 223 12.04 -13.65 5.75
C ARG A 223 10.88 -14.49 5.21
N ASP A 224 10.00 -15.01 6.06
CA ASP A 224 8.78 -15.72 5.64
C ASP A 224 7.78 -14.74 5.00
N MET A 225 7.64 -13.54 5.58
CA MET A 225 6.83 -12.45 5.04
C MET A 225 7.38 -11.95 3.69
N ALA A 226 8.70 -11.87 3.55
CA ALA A 226 9.37 -11.54 2.30
C ALA A 226 9.19 -12.61 1.20
N ARG A 227 9.17 -13.91 1.56
CA ARG A 227 8.84 -14.99 0.62
C ARG A 227 7.43 -14.87 0.07
N PHE A 228 6.44 -14.54 0.91
CA PHE A 228 5.08 -14.31 0.45
C PHE A 228 4.98 -13.08 -0.48
N GLY A 229 5.68 -11.99 -0.16
CA GLY A 229 5.80 -10.85 -1.06
C GLY A 229 6.46 -11.21 -2.40
N LEU A 230 7.52 -12.03 -2.39
CA LEU A 230 8.19 -12.51 -3.60
C LEU A 230 7.31 -13.44 -4.44
N LEU A 231 6.53 -14.33 -3.82
CA LEU A 231 5.55 -15.14 -4.54
C LEU A 231 4.52 -14.25 -5.25
N THR A 232 4.09 -13.18 -4.58
CA THR A 232 3.15 -12.22 -5.16
C THR A 232 3.78 -11.44 -6.31
N LEU A 233 5.04 -11.00 -6.16
CA LEU A 233 5.81 -10.37 -7.24
C LEU A 233 5.92 -11.30 -8.46
N ALA A 234 6.12 -12.59 -8.21
CA ALA A 234 6.21 -13.65 -9.20
C ALA A 234 4.84 -14.19 -9.66
N ARG A 235 3.74 -13.49 -9.33
CA ARG A 235 2.38 -13.80 -9.77
C ARG A 235 1.92 -15.24 -9.47
N GLY A 236 2.23 -15.74 -8.27
CA GLY A 236 1.84 -17.08 -7.86
C GLY A 236 2.73 -18.20 -8.40
N ASN A 237 3.80 -17.87 -9.14
CA ASN A 237 4.80 -18.85 -9.57
C ASN A 237 6.04 -18.81 -8.66
N TRP A 238 6.49 -19.96 -8.19
CA TRP A 238 7.72 -20.10 -7.42
C TRP A 238 8.71 -20.98 -8.17
N ASN A 239 9.76 -20.36 -8.71
CA ASN A 239 10.85 -21.05 -9.42
C ASN A 239 10.37 -22.04 -10.50
N GLY A 240 9.44 -21.61 -11.35
CA GLY A 240 8.84 -22.42 -12.41
C GLY A 240 7.65 -23.28 -11.97
N THR A 241 7.41 -23.41 -10.66
CA THR A 241 6.27 -24.16 -10.12
C THR A 241 5.10 -23.22 -9.86
N ALA A 242 3.96 -23.43 -10.51
CA ALA A 242 2.74 -22.70 -10.18
C ALA A 242 2.25 -23.11 -8.79
N VAL A 243 2.27 -22.16 -7.85
CA VAL A 243 1.69 -22.32 -6.52
C VAL A 243 0.19 -22.06 -6.59
N LEU A 244 -0.19 -20.95 -7.25
CA LEU A 244 -1.53 -20.64 -7.71
C LEU A 244 -1.47 -20.54 -9.25
N SER A 245 -2.18 -21.43 -9.94
CA SER A 245 -2.26 -21.51 -11.41
C SER A 245 -3.45 -20.70 -11.97
N ASP A 246 -4.47 -20.42 -11.15
CA ASP A 246 -5.60 -19.56 -11.49
C ASP A 246 -5.16 -18.09 -11.63
N THR A 247 -4.65 -17.77 -12.82
CA THR A 247 -4.22 -16.41 -13.17
C THR A 247 -5.38 -15.41 -13.20
N ALA A 248 -6.63 -15.86 -13.43
CA ALA A 248 -7.79 -14.99 -13.42
C ALA A 248 -8.11 -14.55 -11.98
N TYR A 249 -8.12 -15.48 -11.04
CA TYR A 249 -8.24 -15.17 -9.61
C TYR A 249 -7.09 -14.29 -9.13
N PHE A 250 -5.83 -14.64 -9.46
CA PHE A 250 -4.68 -13.82 -9.06
C PHE A 250 -4.82 -12.38 -9.55
N ASN A 251 -5.20 -12.19 -10.82
CA ASN A 251 -5.42 -10.87 -11.38
C ASN A 251 -6.54 -10.11 -10.65
N ALA A 252 -7.67 -10.76 -10.36
CA ALA A 252 -8.77 -10.14 -9.62
C ALA A 252 -8.38 -9.81 -8.16
N MET A 253 -7.54 -10.64 -7.54
CA MET A 253 -7.03 -10.41 -6.19
C MET A 253 -6.15 -9.17 -6.11
N THR A 254 -5.32 -8.90 -7.11
CA THR A 254 -4.35 -7.80 -7.11
C THR A 254 -4.74 -6.60 -7.99
N HIS A 255 -6.00 -6.52 -8.43
CA HIS A 255 -6.56 -5.37 -9.15
C HIS A 255 -7.91 -4.96 -8.54
N SER A 256 -8.43 -3.80 -8.94
CA SER A 256 -9.69 -3.26 -8.43
C SER A 256 -10.80 -4.30 -8.54
N SER A 257 -11.33 -4.72 -7.39
CA SER A 257 -12.35 -5.76 -7.31
C SER A 257 -13.77 -5.22 -7.41
N GLN A 258 -13.93 -3.90 -7.21
CA GLN A 258 -15.22 -3.21 -7.12
C GLN A 258 -15.05 -1.69 -7.32
N ALA A 259 -16.14 -1.01 -7.69
CA ALA A 259 -16.12 0.41 -8.08
C ALA A 259 -16.23 1.40 -6.91
N VAL A 260 -16.79 0.99 -5.78
CA VAL A 260 -17.02 1.82 -4.57
C VAL A 260 -15.68 2.22 -3.93
N ASN A 261 -14.70 1.31 -3.88
CA ASN A 261 -13.31 1.60 -3.49
C ASN A 261 -12.34 0.94 -4.49
N PRO A 262 -11.97 1.62 -5.59
CA PRO A 262 -11.12 1.03 -6.62
C PRO A 262 -9.70 0.71 -6.11
N SER A 263 -9.27 1.32 -5.00
CA SER A 263 -7.98 1.05 -4.34
C SER A 263 -7.96 -0.24 -3.50
N TYR A 264 -8.89 -1.17 -3.73
CA TYR A 264 -8.98 -2.44 -3.00
C TYR A 264 -9.26 -3.64 -3.92
N GLY A 265 -8.45 -4.69 -3.76
CA GLY A 265 -8.60 -6.00 -4.41
C GLY A 265 -9.19 -7.05 -3.46
N TYR A 266 -8.86 -8.32 -3.65
CA TYR A 266 -9.22 -9.36 -2.67
C TYR A 266 -8.23 -9.35 -1.52
N LEU A 267 -8.54 -8.57 -0.49
CA LEU A 267 -7.73 -8.35 0.71
C LEU A 267 -6.34 -7.73 0.45
N TRP A 268 -6.20 -7.02 -0.67
CA TRP A 268 -5.01 -6.24 -1.04
C TRP A 268 -5.34 -4.75 -1.20
N TRP A 269 -4.46 -3.89 -0.70
CA TRP A 269 -4.52 -2.46 -0.98
C TRP A 269 -3.81 -2.17 -2.30
N LEU A 270 -4.41 -1.33 -3.13
CA LEU A 270 -3.93 -1.04 -4.48
C LEU A 270 -3.58 0.45 -4.57
N ASN A 271 -2.39 0.76 -5.07
CA ASN A 271 -2.00 2.12 -5.35
C ASN A 271 -2.42 2.55 -6.76
N GLY A 272 -2.18 3.82 -7.10
CA GLY A 272 -2.30 4.33 -8.46
C GLY A 272 -3.73 4.53 -8.98
N GLN A 273 -4.75 4.22 -8.19
CA GLN A 273 -6.14 4.42 -8.58
C GLN A 273 -6.55 5.89 -8.49
N SER A 274 -7.66 6.24 -9.14
CA SER A 274 -8.20 7.61 -9.15
C SER A 274 -8.80 8.04 -7.81
N SER A 275 -9.17 7.07 -6.97
CA SER A 275 -9.73 7.33 -5.65
C SER A 275 -9.51 6.17 -4.68
N PHE A 276 -9.66 6.44 -3.39
CA PHE A 276 -9.60 5.43 -2.34
C PHE A 276 -10.58 5.75 -1.20
N MET A 277 -11.01 4.72 -0.49
CA MET A 277 -11.68 4.82 0.81
C MET A 277 -10.77 4.31 1.92
N LEU A 278 -10.94 4.83 3.12
CA LEU A 278 -10.21 4.40 4.32
C LEU A 278 -11.15 3.69 5.31
N PRO A 279 -10.62 2.75 6.13
CA PRO A 279 -11.41 2.08 7.16
C PRO A 279 -12.15 3.05 8.07
N GLY A 280 -13.40 2.73 8.40
CA GLY A 280 -14.27 3.55 9.27
C GLY A 280 -14.88 4.80 8.60
N LEU A 281 -14.59 5.04 7.32
CA LEU A 281 -15.14 6.17 6.56
C LEU A 281 -16.03 5.66 5.41
N GLN A 282 -17.04 6.46 5.05
CA GLN A 282 -17.99 6.16 3.98
C GLN A 282 -17.93 7.17 2.82
N PHE A 283 -16.86 7.96 2.75
CA PHE A 283 -16.60 8.86 1.64
C PHE A 283 -15.26 8.55 0.97
N SER A 284 -15.13 8.95 -0.29
CA SER A 284 -13.98 8.71 -1.15
C SER A 284 -13.03 9.91 -1.16
N PHE A 285 -11.73 9.63 -1.18
CA PHE A 285 -10.66 10.60 -1.43
C PHE A 285 -10.18 10.47 -2.87
N ASN A 286 -9.93 11.61 -3.52
CA ASN A 286 -9.37 11.62 -4.88
C ASN A 286 -7.85 11.45 -4.85
N GLY A 287 -7.32 10.73 -5.83
CA GLY A 287 -5.90 10.44 -5.99
C GLY A 287 -5.52 9.03 -5.52
N SER A 288 -4.21 8.77 -5.53
CA SER A 288 -3.65 7.48 -5.14
C SER A 288 -3.50 7.33 -3.64
N LEU A 289 -3.66 6.09 -3.13
CA LEU A 289 -3.53 5.76 -1.71
C LEU A 289 -2.16 6.17 -1.14
N LEU A 290 -1.08 5.92 -1.89
CA LEU A 290 0.31 6.23 -1.54
C LEU A 290 0.94 7.08 -2.67
N PRO A 291 0.75 8.41 -2.68
CA PRO A 291 1.18 9.28 -3.78
C PRO A 291 2.69 9.28 -4.05
N GLU A 292 3.49 8.95 -3.04
CA GLU A 292 4.95 8.93 -3.13
C GLU A 292 5.50 7.57 -3.61
N ALA A 293 4.63 6.56 -3.72
CA ALA A 293 4.98 5.23 -4.18
C ALA A 293 4.61 5.01 -5.66
N PRO A 294 5.24 4.06 -6.36
CA PRO A 294 4.87 3.69 -7.72
C PRO A 294 3.39 3.32 -7.87
N ALA A 295 2.79 3.67 -9.00
CA ALA A 295 1.36 3.51 -9.23
C ALA A 295 0.92 2.03 -9.23
N ASP A 296 1.79 1.10 -9.64
CA ASP A 296 1.51 -0.33 -9.65
C ASP A 296 1.85 -1.04 -8.33
N LEU A 297 2.13 -0.28 -7.27
CA LEU A 297 2.32 -0.85 -5.94
C LEU A 297 1.02 -1.50 -5.44
N ILE A 298 1.14 -2.72 -4.95
CA ILE A 298 0.11 -3.38 -4.14
C ILE A 298 0.66 -3.66 -2.74
N ALA A 299 -0.20 -3.63 -1.73
CA ALA A 299 0.25 -3.74 -0.34
C ALA A 299 -0.66 -4.57 0.57
N ALA A 300 -0.01 -5.31 1.47
CA ALA A 300 -0.62 -5.87 2.66
C ALA A 300 -0.33 -4.92 3.83
N LEU A 301 -1.37 -4.27 4.37
CA LEU A 301 -1.25 -3.25 5.40
C LEU A 301 -1.82 -3.73 6.74
N GLY A 302 -0.99 -3.75 7.77
CA GLY A 302 -1.33 -4.17 9.12
C GLY A 302 -1.18 -3.05 10.16
N LYS A 303 -1.93 -3.17 11.27
CA LYS A 303 -1.77 -2.33 12.47
C LYS A 303 -0.31 -2.35 12.93
N ASN A 304 0.15 -1.23 13.50
CA ASN A 304 1.55 -1.04 13.92
C ASN A 304 2.54 -1.12 12.76
N ASP A 305 2.08 -0.80 11.55
CA ASP A 305 2.85 -0.80 10.32
C ASP A 305 3.54 -2.14 10.03
N GLN A 306 2.80 -3.25 10.17
CA GLN A 306 3.20 -4.50 9.51
C GLN A 306 2.93 -4.34 8.02
N LYS A 307 3.95 -4.41 7.19
CA LYS A 307 3.82 -4.05 5.77
C LYS A 307 4.49 -5.07 4.88
N ILE A 308 3.78 -5.48 3.82
CA ILE A 308 4.38 -6.02 2.60
C ILE A 308 3.99 -5.05 1.49
N TYR A 309 4.96 -4.51 0.80
CA TYR A 309 4.74 -3.78 -0.44
C TYR A 309 5.37 -4.57 -1.58
N VAL A 310 4.64 -4.66 -2.69
CA VAL A 310 5.12 -5.29 -3.92
C VAL A 310 5.00 -4.28 -5.06
N VAL A 311 6.09 -4.04 -5.77
CA VAL A 311 6.12 -3.14 -6.93
C VAL A 311 6.60 -3.92 -8.16
N PRO A 312 5.67 -4.48 -8.95
CA PRO A 312 6.00 -5.29 -10.13
C PRO A 312 6.93 -4.59 -11.13
N SER A 313 6.65 -3.34 -11.48
CA SER A 313 7.42 -2.53 -12.44
C SER A 313 8.87 -2.30 -12.04
N ARG A 314 9.18 -2.46 -10.75
CA ARG A 314 10.52 -2.28 -10.19
C ARG A 314 11.13 -3.58 -9.69
N GLY A 315 10.43 -4.71 -9.76
CA GLY A 315 10.90 -5.97 -9.18
C GLY A 315 11.17 -5.86 -7.67
N LEU A 316 10.46 -4.99 -6.96
CA LEU A 316 10.71 -4.71 -5.54
C LEU A 316 9.70 -5.40 -4.64
N VAL A 317 10.20 -5.94 -3.53
CA VAL A 317 9.40 -6.31 -2.36
C VAL A 317 9.99 -5.61 -1.14
N VAL A 318 9.16 -4.90 -0.37
CA VAL A 318 9.59 -4.22 0.85
C VAL A 318 8.76 -4.74 2.02
N VAL A 319 9.42 -5.23 3.06
CA VAL A 319 8.79 -5.79 4.24
C VAL A 319 9.21 -5.01 5.47
N ARG A 320 8.25 -4.70 6.34
CA ARG A 320 8.49 -4.17 7.68
C ARG A 320 7.70 -4.96 8.71
N MET A 321 8.38 -5.33 9.79
CA MET A 321 7.78 -5.70 11.07
C MET A 321 8.22 -4.72 12.14
N GLY A 322 7.34 -4.38 13.08
CA GLY A 322 7.68 -3.41 14.14
C GLY A 322 6.56 -3.08 15.10
N ASN A 323 6.81 -2.09 15.97
CA ASN A 323 5.74 -1.39 16.68
C ASN A 323 5.19 -0.27 15.78
N ALA A 324 4.24 0.54 16.27
CA ALA A 324 3.67 1.63 15.47
C ALA A 324 4.75 2.63 15.03
N ALA A 325 4.85 2.91 13.73
CA ALA A 325 5.85 3.82 13.15
C ALA A 325 5.44 5.30 13.21
N GLY A 326 4.23 5.59 13.70
CA GLY A 326 3.66 6.93 13.74
C GLY A 326 2.29 6.94 14.38
N SER A 327 1.57 8.05 14.22
CA SER A 327 0.17 8.13 14.64
C SER A 327 -0.66 7.02 13.96
N ILE A 328 -1.45 6.31 14.76
CA ILE A 328 -2.33 5.24 14.28
C ILE A 328 -3.29 5.85 13.26
N ALA A 329 -3.15 5.45 12.00
CA ALA A 329 -4.08 5.81 10.93
C ALA A 329 -4.70 4.52 10.36
N PRO A 330 -5.96 4.55 9.91
CA PRO A 330 -6.57 3.40 9.27
C PRO A 330 -5.95 3.18 7.88
N ALA A 331 -5.39 1.99 7.64
CA ALA A 331 -4.70 1.56 6.42
C ALA A 331 -3.31 2.19 6.15
N ALA A 332 -3.29 3.42 5.60
CA ALA A 332 -2.09 4.16 5.25
C ALA A 332 -1.73 5.15 6.36
N SER A 333 -0.51 5.10 6.86
CA SER A 333 0.02 5.95 7.91
C SER A 333 0.97 7.00 7.32
N SER A 334 1.32 7.99 8.13
CA SER A 334 2.34 8.98 7.75
C SER A 334 3.71 8.35 7.48
N PHE A 335 3.95 7.13 7.98
CA PHE A 335 5.14 6.35 7.71
C PHE A 335 5.24 5.91 6.24
N ASP A 336 4.14 5.47 5.62
CA ASP A 336 4.18 4.94 4.24
C ASP A 336 4.76 5.96 3.25
N ASN A 337 4.26 7.20 3.27
CA ASN A 337 4.73 8.24 2.35
C ASN A 337 6.18 8.66 2.62
N GLN A 338 6.59 8.76 3.90
CA GLN A 338 7.98 9.07 4.24
C GLN A 338 8.94 7.95 3.83
N LEU A 339 8.52 6.70 3.99
CA LEU A 339 9.29 5.53 3.53
C LEU A 339 9.48 5.58 2.02
N TRP A 340 8.39 5.72 1.26
CA TRP A 340 8.45 5.73 -0.20
C TRP A 340 9.19 6.93 -0.78
N GLN A 341 9.07 8.12 -0.17
CA GLN A 341 9.91 9.28 -0.54
C GLN A 341 11.41 8.96 -0.45
N ARG A 342 11.83 8.19 0.54
CA ARG A 342 13.24 7.80 0.73
C ARG A 342 13.65 6.72 -0.26
N ILE A 343 12.85 5.65 -0.39
CA ILE A 343 13.10 4.55 -1.33
C ILE A 343 13.22 5.08 -2.76
N MET A 344 12.33 5.99 -3.16
CA MET A 344 12.31 6.57 -4.51
C MET A 344 13.48 7.54 -4.79
N ARG A 345 14.31 7.84 -3.78
CA ARG A 345 15.47 8.74 -3.90
C ARG A 345 16.81 8.04 -3.67
N LEU A 346 16.83 6.71 -3.54
CA LEU A 346 18.06 5.95 -3.27
C LEU A 346 19.10 6.06 -4.38
N GLU A 347 18.68 6.23 -5.64
CA GLU A 347 19.58 6.37 -6.79
C GLU A 347 20.56 7.54 -6.64
N CYS A 348 21.79 7.32 -7.09
CA CYS A 348 22.80 8.37 -7.17
C CYS A 348 22.55 9.32 -8.33
N VAL A 349 22.71 10.61 -8.07
CA VAL A 349 22.74 11.61 -9.13
C VAL A 349 24.16 11.58 -9.72
N THR A 350 24.36 10.84 -10.80
CA THR A 350 25.60 10.91 -11.58
C THR A 350 25.58 12.20 -12.40
N GLY A 351 25.96 13.31 -11.77
CA GLY A 351 26.12 14.61 -12.41
C GLY A 351 27.44 15.24 -11.97
N VAL A 352 28.27 15.63 -12.93
CA VAL A 352 29.48 16.44 -12.72
C VAL A 352 29.16 17.59 -11.77
N GLN A 353 29.91 17.68 -10.67
CA GLN A 353 29.82 18.79 -9.73
C GLN A 353 30.16 20.12 -10.42
N GLY A 354 29.14 20.85 -10.84
CA GLY A 354 29.15 22.30 -10.79
C GLY A 354 28.58 22.70 -9.44
N GLN A 355 29.43 23.12 -8.49
CA GLN A 355 28.96 23.72 -7.25
C GLN A 355 28.06 24.92 -7.54
N VAL A 356 26.76 24.79 -7.29
CA VAL A 356 25.91 25.90 -6.86
C VAL A 356 25.00 25.36 -5.78
N GLY A 357 25.16 25.84 -4.55
CA GLY A 357 24.34 25.43 -3.43
C GLY A 357 22.87 25.74 -3.68
N TYR A 358 22.05 24.69 -3.83
CA TYR A 358 20.60 24.79 -3.87
C TYR A 358 19.99 23.85 -2.83
N SER A 359 19.28 24.44 -1.87
CA SER A 359 18.36 23.72 -0.96
C SER A 359 17.10 23.35 -1.75
N PRO A 360 16.59 22.10 -1.67
CA PRO A 360 15.46 21.63 -2.47
C PRO A 360 14.07 22.02 -1.92
N GLU A 361 13.98 22.73 -0.80
CA GLU A 361 12.70 23.10 -0.18
C GLU A 361 12.26 24.52 -0.56
N ILE A 362 10.94 24.70 -0.74
CA ILE A 362 10.36 26.05 -0.80
C ILE A 362 10.27 26.60 0.61
N GLU A 363 10.98 27.68 0.87
CA GLU A 363 10.95 28.41 2.14
C GLU A 363 9.97 29.59 2.05
N PHE A 364 9.17 29.80 3.10
CA PHE A 364 8.25 30.93 3.26
C PHE A 364 8.68 31.70 4.51
N PHE A 365 9.10 32.95 4.36
CA PHE A 365 9.53 33.77 5.49
C PHE A 365 9.31 35.27 5.24
N PRO A 366 9.00 36.06 6.29
CA PRO A 366 8.63 35.61 7.63
C PRO A 366 7.24 34.93 7.63
N ASN A 367 7.04 34.00 8.57
CA ASN A 367 5.73 33.40 8.88
C ASN A 367 5.64 33.23 10.41
N PRO A 368 4.90 34.09 11.13
CA PRO A 368 3.89 35.03 10.63
C PRO A 368 4.44 36.17 9.75
N ALA A 369 3.68 36.52 8.70
CA ALA A 369 3.98 37.60 7.77
C ALA A 369 3.30 38.90 8.17
N GLY A 370 3.97 40.02 7.90
CA GLY A 370 3.38 41.37 7.96
C GLY A 370 2.83 41.76 6.60
N GLU A 371 3.27 42.90 6.06
CA GLU A 371 2.84 43.40 4.74
C GLU A 371 3.43 42.64 3.55
N VAL A 372 4.51 41.88 3.76
CA VAL A 372 5.20 41.15 2.71
C VAL A 372 5.66 39.82 3.28
N PHE A 373 5.64 38.78 2.44
CA PHE A 373 6.38 37.56 2.69
C PHE A 373 7.24 37.20 1.49
N THR A 374 8.36 36.54 1.77
CA THR A 374 9.30 36.04 0.78
C THR A 374 9.09 34.56 0.57
N ILE A 375 9.16 34.15 -0.69
CA ILE A 375 9.23 32.75 -1.11
C ILE A 375 10.56 32.52 -1.77
N LYS A 376 11.25 31.47 -1.36
CA LYS A 376 12.44 30.97 -2.03
C LYS A 376 12.11 29.62 -2.63
N ALA A 377 12.00 29.55 -3.95
CA ALA A 377 11.63 28.33 -4.66
C ALA A 377 12.82 27.76 -5.47
N PRO A 378 12.95 26.43 -5.59
CA PRO A 378 14.00 25.78 -6.38
C PRO A 378 13.70 25.80 -7.89
N GLN A 379 12.50 26.24 -8.30
CA GLN A 379 12.04 26.30 -9.68
C GLN A 379 11.30 27.62 -9.94
N ALA A 380 11.05 27.94 -11.21
CA ALA A 380 10.32 29.14 -11.59
C ALA A 380 8.87 29.07 -11.09
N ILE A 381 8.47 30.08 -10.31
CA ILE A 381 7.07 30.25 -9.93
C ILE A 381 6.32 30.77 -11.15
N GLN A 382 5.22 30.11 -11.53
CA GLN A 382 4.32 30.59 -12.57
C GLN A 382 3.22 31.47 -11.97
N TRP A 383 2.61 30.97 -10.90
CA TRP A 383 1.52 31.65 -10.20
C TRP A 383 1.63 31.43 -8.70
N LEU A 384 1.19 32.43 -7.95
CA LEU A 384 0.93 32.33 -6.54
C LEU A 384 -0.51 32.67 -6.24
N ARG A 385 -1.17 31.83 -5.45
CA ARG A 385 -2.53 32.07 -4.96
C ARG A 385 -2.56 32.09 -3.45
N LEU A 386 -3.16 33.11 -2.88
CA LEU A 386 -3.54 33.16 -1.48
C LEU A 386 -5.02 32.78 -1.39
N VAL A 387 -5.34 31.73 -0.65
CA VAL A 387 -6.73 31.29 -0.41
C VAL A 387 -7.04 31.32 1.08
N ASP A 388 -8.28 31.65 1.44
CA ASP A 388 -8.74 31.63 2.82
C ASP A 388 -9.02 30.20 3.32
N ALA A 389 -9.39 30.06 4.59
CA ALA A 389 -9.68 28.77 5.22
C ALA A 389 -10.88 28.02 4.60
N ASN A 390 -11.73 28.71 3.84
CA ASN A 390 -12.87 28.13 3.12
C ASN A 390 -12.53 27.81 1.64
N GLY A 391 -11.27 28.00 1.23
CA GLY A 391 -10.79 27.72 -0.12
C GLY A 391 -11.11 28.82 -1.14
N ARG A 392 -11.59 29.99 -0.71
CA ARG A 392 -11.87 31.11 -1.62
C ARG A 392 -10.56 31.84 -1.96
N LEU A 393 -10.37 32.16 -3.23
CA LEU A 393 -9.23 32.97 -3.69
C LEU A 393 -9.31 34.39 -3.12
N VAL A 394 -8.26 34.78 -2.42
CA VAL A 394 -8.09 36.10 -1.78
C VAL A 394 -7.22 36.99 -2.65
N LYS A 395 -6.11 36.45 -3.17
CA LYS A 395 -5.16 37.19 -4.03
C LYS A 395 -4.42 36.24 -4.97
N GLU A 396 -4.11 36.70 -6.18
CA GLU A 396 -3.28 35.97 -7.16
C GLU A 396 -2.24 36.92 -7.77
N GLU A 397 -1.00 36.46 -7.90
CA GLU A 397 0.10 37.20 -8.53
C GLU A 397 0.93 36.25 -9.43
N GLY A 398 1.41 36.78 -10.57
CA GLY A 398 2.30 36.05 -11.47
C GLY A 398 3.72 35.94 -10.92
N GLY A 399 4.39 34.82 -11.15
CA GLY A 399 5.77 34.62 -10.71
C GLY A 399 6.80 35.34 -11.60
N SER A 400 7.92 35.79 -11.01
CA SER A 400 8.97 36.56 -11.69
C SER A 400 10.19 35.73 -12.13
N GLY A 401 10.12 34.39 -12.06
CA GLY A 401 11.19 33.48 -12.46
C GLY A 401 11.70 32.58 -11.33
N ILE A 402 12.95 32.12 -11.43
CA ILE A 402 13.61 31.22 -10.45
C ILE A 402 14.18 32.05 -9.29
N GLY A 403 13.96 31.63 -8.04
CA GLY A 403 14.66 32.15 -6.87
C GLY A 403 13.77 32.79 -5.81
N ARG A 404 14.25 33.90 -5.22
CA ARG A 404 13.59 34.66 -4.14
C ARG A 404 12.57 35.62 -4.74
N GLN A 405 11.31 35.51 -4.34
CA GLN A 405 10.22 36.41 -4.76
C GLN A 405 9.48 36.95 -3.53
N GLU A 406 9.23 38.26 -3.52
CA GLU A 406 8.44 38.94 -2.49
C GLU A 406 6.99 39.08 -2.96
N PHE A 407 6.07 38.79 -2.04
CA PHE A 407 4.63 38.85 -2.27
C PHE A 407 4.01 39.84 -1.31
N ASN A 408 3.32 40.83 -1.89
CA ASN A 408 2.71 41.92 -1.14
C ASN A 408 1.35 41.47 -0.58
N LEU A 409 1.13 41.69 0.70
CA LEU A 409 -0.09 41.36 1.44
C LEU A 409 -0.89 42.61 1.87
N LEU A 410 -0.50 43.79 1.40
CA LEU A 410 -1.21 45.04 1.69
C LEU A 410 -2.69 44.92 1.30
N GLY A 411 -3.57 45.19 2.26
CA GLY A 411 -5.02 45.06 2.11
C GLY A 411 -5.60 43.67 2.38
N VAL A 412 -4.77 42.66 2.69
CA VAL A 412 -5.24 41.34 3.14
C VAL A 412 -5.47 41.37 4.66
N PRO A 413 -6.66 41.02 5.17
CA PRO A 413 -6.93 41.02 6.61
C PRO A 413 -6.02 40.04 7.37
N PRO A 414 -5.66 40.32 8.64
CA PRO A 414 -4.98 39.36 9.50
C PRO A 414 -5.74 38.04 9.62
N GLY A 415 -5.03 36.91 9.60
CA GLY A 415 -5.68 35.60 9.59
C GLY A 415 -4.77 34.46 9.14
N VAL A 416 -5.34 33.26 9.05
CA VAL A 416 -4.67 32.07 8.53
C VAL A 416 -5.12 31.83 7.10
N TYR A 417 -4.14 31.73 6.20
CA TYR A 417 -4.34 31.51 4.79
C TYR A 417 -3.54 30.30 4.30
N LEU A 418 -3.90 29.80 3.13
CA LEU A 418 -3.09 28.83 2.40
C LEU A 418 -2.51 29.53 1.18
N VAL A 419 -1.20 29.38 1.01
CA VAL A 419 -0.48 29.85 -0.18
C VAL A 419 -0.26 28.66 -1.09
N GLN A 420 -0.81 28.74 -2.30
CA GLN A 420 -0.60 27.76 -3.37
C GLN A 420 0.43 28.32 -4.35
N VAL A 421 1.58 27.65 -4.47
CA VAL A 421 2.65 27.98 -5.40
C VAL A 421 2.60 27.01 -6.57
N ILE A 422 2.40 27.54 -7.78
CA ILE A 422 2.29 26.75 -9.01
C ILE A 422 3.62 26.87 -9.77
N MET A 423 4.26 25.73 -10.02
CA MET A 423 5.54 25.62 -10.74
C MET A 423 5.39 24.51 -11.79
N GLY A 424 5.03 24.88 -13.02
CA GLY A 424 4.74 23.90 -14.07
C GLY A 424 3.49 23.07 -13.75
N GLN A 425 3.63 21.74 -13.76
CA GLN A 425 2.54 20.80 -13.40
C GLN A 425 2.41 20.56 -11.89
N ARG A 426 3.28 21.16 -11.07
CA ARG A 426 3.30 20.95 -9.62
C ARG A 426 2.67 22.14 -8.90
N MET A 427 1.77 21.85 -7.96
CA MET A 427 1.23 22.83 -7.01
C MET A 427 1.65 22.45 -5.60
N ILE A 428 2.18 23.41 -4.84
CA ILE A 428 2.55 23.25 -3.43
C ILE A 428 1.68 24.16 -2.59
N THR A 429 1.04 23.63 -1.55
CA THR A 429 0.22 24.41 -0.62
C THR A 429 0.90 24.49 0.75
N LYS A 430 1.07 25.71 1.28
CA LYS A 430 1.64 25.95 2.61
C LYS A 430 0.79 26.93 3.40
N ARG A 431 0.74 26.74 4.72
CA ARG A 431 0.05 27.64 5.65
C ARG A 431 0.85 28.93 5.82
N LEU A 432 0.18 30.08 5.69
CA LEU A 432 0.70 31.40 6.00
C LEU A 432 -0.17 32.04 7.09
N VAL A 433 0.45 32.61 8.10
CA VAL A 433 -0.22 33.42 9.11
C VAL A 433 0.09 34.89 8.81
N ILE A 434 -0.93 35.74 8.68
CA ILE A 434 -0.77 37.19 8.55
C ILE A 434 -1.07 37.81 9.91
N SER A 435 -0.08 38.48 10.48
CA SER A 435 -0.19 39.14 11.79
C SER A 435 -1.06 40.40 11.71
N PRO A 436 -1.75 40.78 12.79
CA PRO A 436 -2.30 42.12 12.96
C PRO A 436 -1.18 43.15 12.79
N GLN A 437 -1.46 44.26 12.09
CA GLN A 437 -0.54 45.40 12.09
C GLN A 437 -0.67 46.11 13.44
N ASP A 438 0.44 46.22 14.17
CA ASP A 438 0.54 47.16 15.28
C ASP A 438 0.59 48.57 14.67
N HIS A 439 -0.43 49.39 14.95
CA HIS A 439 -0.49 50.80 14.52
C HIS A 439 0.50 51.67 15.30
#